data_AF-A0A3Q1GD61-F1
#
_entry.id   AF-A0A3Q1GD61-F1
#
_cell.length_a   1.000
_cell.length_b   1.000
_cell.length_c   1.000
_cell.angle_alpha   90.00
_cell.angle_beta   90.00
_cell.angle_gamma   90.00
#
_symmetry.space_group_name_H-M   'P 1'
#
loop_
_entity.id
_entity.type
_entity.pdbx_description
1 polymer ?
#
loop_
_entity_poly.entity_id
_entity_poly.type
_entity_poly.pdbx_seq_one_letter_code
_entity_poly.pdbx_strand_id
1 'polypeptide(L)'
;MSLQQLRDESDFDQLPHNIPISATIADIEEKKGFIDYFMFVIEVKTKGGSKYLIYRRYREFFNLHQILEGRYCPEDPDKPAPNTCVLPSLPGKVFIGHKREIAESRIPELNTYMKRLLGLPPWLLLDEDLRMFFYQTDQDSQHQPRALRRLRPPTRKV
;
A
#
# COMPACT_ATOMS: atom_id res chain seq x y z
N MET A 1 23.24 9.17 -19.42
CA MET A 1 22.40 8.09 -18.86
C MET A 1 23.11 6.77 -19.09
N SER A 2 23.11 5.86 -18.12
CA SER A 2 23.68 4.51 -18.29
C SER A 2 22.73 3.63 -19.10
N LEU A 3 23.25 2.55 -19.70
CA LEU A 3 22.44 1.58 -20.45
C LEU A 3 21.37 0.91 -19.56
N GLN A 4 21.67 0.78 -18.26
CA GLN A 4 20.69 0.32 -17.27
C GLN A 4 19.55 1.32 -17.07
N GLN A 5 19.86 2.62 -16.93
CA GLN A 5 18.84 3.66 -16.77
C GLN A 5 17.88 3.73 -17.96
N LEU A 6 18.40 3.61 -19.18
CA LEU A 6 17.56 3.59 -20.40
C LEU A 6 16.64 2.37 -20.45
N ARG A 7 17.12 1.22 -19.99
CA ARG A 7 16.32 0.00 -19.91
C ARG A 7 15.21 0.13 -18.87
N ASP A 8 15.55 0.62 -17.68
CA ASP A 8 14.59 0.81 -16.59
C ASP A 8 13.49 1.82 -16.97
N GLU A 9 13.86 2.90 -17.69
CA GLU A 9 12.93 3.89 -18.22
C GLU A 9 11.98 3.28 -19.26
N SER A 10 12.52 2.54 -20.23
CA SER A 10 11.72 1.82 -21.23
C SER A 10 10.76 0.80 -20.59
N ASP A 11 11.23 0.02 -19.60
CA ASP A 11 10.41 -0.96 -18.90
C ASP A 11 9.28 -0.28 -18.11
N PHE A 12 9.57 0.85 -17.48
CA PHE A 12 8.58 1.67 -16.80
C PHE A 12 7.53 2.25 -17.77
N ASP A 13 7.96 2.73 -18.94
CA ASP A 13 7.08 3.30 -19.97
C ASP A 13 6.10 2.26 -20.55
N GLN A 14 6.45 0.99 -20.54
CA GLN A 14 5.58 -0.12 -20.96
C GLN A 14 4.55 -0.53 -19.90
N LEU A 15 4.69 -0.07 -18.65
CA LEU A 15 3.73 -0.40 -17.59
C LEU A 15 2.31 0.15 -17.88
N PRO A 16 1.25 -0.59 -17.54
CA PRO A 16 -0.12 -0.10 -17.63
C PRO A 16 -0.34 1.21 -16.84
N HIS A 17 -1.25 2.05 -17.31
CA HIS A 17 -1.56 3.32 -16.64
C HIS A 17 -2.14 3.17 -15.23
N ASN A 18 -2.76 2.04 -14.91
CA ASN A 18 -3.33 1.77 -13.59
C ASN A 18 -2.31 1.24 -12.56
N ILE A 19 -1.02 1.13 -12.91
CA ILE A 19 0.00 0.69 -11.96
C ILE A 19 0.20 1.77 -10.87
N PRO A 20 0.16 1.39 -9.58
CA PRO A 20 0.43 2.30 -8.48
C PRO A 20 1.91 2.73 -8.51
N ILE A 21 2.15 4.04 -8.47
CA ILE A 21 3.51 4.61 -8.45
C ILE A 21 3.83 5.30 -7.12
N SER A 22 2.81 5.64 -6.33
CA SER A 22 2.99 6.16 -4.98
C SER A 22 1.77 5.86 -4.13
N ALA A 23 1.99 5.63 -2.84
CA ALA A 23 0.94 5.50 -1.84
C ALA A 23 1.34 6.22 -0.56
N THR A 24 0.39 6.89 0.09
CA THR A 24 0.64 7.62 1.34
C THR A 24 -0.61 7.58 2.23
N ILE A 25 -0.41 7.30 3.52
CA ILE A 25 -1.47 7.33 4.51
C ILE A 25 -1.92 8.79 4.72
N ALA A 26 -3.19 9.05 4.44
CA ALA A 26 -3.83 10.34 4.64
C ALA A 26 -4.52 10.46 6.01
N ASP A 27 -5.02 9.36 6.56
CA ASP A 27 -5.74 9.32 7.86
C ASP A 27 -5.82 7.89 8.42
N ILE A 28 -6.32 7.75 9.65
CA ILE A 28 -6.70 6.47 10.26
C ILE A 28 -8.16 6.49 10.70
N GLU A 29 -8.91 5.42 10.40
CA GLU A 29 -10.29 5.27 10.82
C GLU A 29 -10.46 4.11 11.81
N GLU A 30 -11.03 4.42 12.97
CA GLU A 30 -11.51 3.41 13.91
C GLU A 30 -12.83 2.79 13.41
N LYS A 31 -12.81 1.48 13.17
CA LYS A 31 -14.01 0.67 12.92
C LYS A 31 -14.42 0.01 14.23
N LYS A 32 -15.62 0.37 14.70
CA LYS A 32 -16.25 -0.22 15.88
C LYS A 32 -17.17 -1.37 15.46
N GLY A 33 -17.19 -2.43 16.25
CA GLY A 33 -17.99 -3.62 16.02
C GLY A 33 -17.79 -4.65 17.11
N PHE A 34 -17.90 -5.95 16.80
CA PHE A 34 -17.56 -7.02 17.76
C PHE A 34 -16.09 -6.97 18.20
N ILE A 35 -15.21 -6.50 17.31
CA ILE A 35 -13.80 -6.25 17.59
C ILE A 35 -13.48 -4.90 16.99
N ASP A 36 -12.97 -3.99 17.80
CA ASP A 36 -12.49 -2.70 17.31
C ASP A 36 -11.16 -2.87 16.59
N TYR A 37 -11.01 -2.23 15.44
CA TYR A 37 -9.76 -2.19 14.68
C TYR A 37 -9.60 -0.86 13.94
N PHE A 38 -8.36 -0.56 13.56
CA PHE A 38 -8.02 0.62 12.77
C PHE A 38 -7.78 0.25 11.32
N MET A 39 -8.27 1.09 10.42
CA MET A 39 -7.98 1.08 8.99
C MET A 39 -7.16 2.31 8.65
N PHE A 40 -6.14 2.11 7.83
CA PHE A 40 -5.37 3.18 7.22
C PHE A 40 -6.09 3.64 5.97
N VAL A 41 -6.35 4.95 5.89
CA VAL A 41 -6.85 5.62 4.69
C VAL A 41 -5.63 5.98 3.86
N ILE A 42 -5.48 5.37 2.69
CA ILE A 42 -4.27 5.48 1.87
C ILE A 42 -4.64 6.15 0.55
N GLU A 43 -4.00 7.27 0.23
CA GLU A 43 -4.03 7.88 -1.09
C GLU A 43 -3.06 7.15 -2.00
N VAL A 44 -3.57 6.61 -3.11
CA VAL A 44 -2.78 5.96 -4.16
C VAL A 44 -2.78 6.86 -5.39
N LYS A 45 -1.61 7.02 -6.02
CA LYS A 45 -1.46 7.64 -7.34
C LYS A 45 -0.94 6.61 -8.32
N THR A 46 -1.55 6.58 -9.49
CA THR A 46 -1.19 5.66 -10.57
C THR A 46 -0.36 6.35 -11.64
N LYS A 47 0.35 5.57 -12.46
CA LYS A 47 1.14 6.06 -13.60
C LYS A 47 0.32 6.96 -14.53
N GLY A 48 -0.95 6.62 -14.76
CA GLY A 48 -1.88 7.39 -15.59
C GLY A 48 -2.37 8.70 -14.97
N GLY A 49 -1.91 9.05 -13.77
CA GLY A 49 -2.29 10.29 -13.08
C GLY A 49 -3.55 10.20 -12.23
N SER A 50 -4.29 9.08 -12.27
CA SER A 50 -5.46 8.86 -11.41
C SER A 50 -5.05 8.80 -9.94
N LYS A 51 -5.90 9.37 -9.08
CA LYS A 51 -5.77 9.35 -7.63
C LYS A 51 -7.04 8.83 -6.98
N TYR A 52 -6.89 7.96 -6.00
CA TYR A 52 -8.01 7.40 -5.26
C TYR A 52 -7.60 7.02 -3.84
N LEU A 53 -8.60 6.78 -3.00
CA LEU A 53 -8.41 6.31 -1.63
C LEU A 53 -8.71 4.82 -1.55
N ILE A 54 -7.86 4.09 -0.83
CA ILE A 54 -8.11 2.71 -0.41
C ILE A 54 -8.04 2.62 1.10
N TYR A 55 -8.69 1.60 1.65
CA TYR A 55 -8.77 1.40 3.09
C TYR A 55 -8.26 0.01 3.43
N ARG A 56 -7.13 -0.05 4.16
CA ARG A 56 -6.47 -1.31 4.53
C ARG A 56 -6.17 -1.32 6.02
N ARG A 57 -6.34 -2.45 6.69
CA ARG A 57 -5.86 -2.68 8.07
C ARG A 57 -4.49 -3.34 8.05
N TYR A 58 -3.74 -3.18 9.13
CA TYR A 58 -2.36 -3.70 9.24
C TYR A 58 -2.21 -5.19 8.86
N ARG A 59 -3.19 -6.06 9.19
CA ARG A 59 -3.11 -7.49 8.82
C ARG A 59 -3.02 -7.72 7.32
N GLU A 60 -3.58 -6.83 6.50
CA GLU A 60 -3.55 -6.96 5.04
C GLU A 60 -2.15 -6.65 4.50
N PHE A 61 -1.46 -5.67 5.09
CA PHE A 61 -0.04 -5.42 4.82
C PHE A 61 0.80 -6.65 5.19
N PHE A 62 0.54 -7.22 6.37
CA PHE A 62 1.26 -8.40 6.84
C PHE A 62 1.06 -9.60 5.91
N ASN A 63 -0.18 -9.88 5.50
CA ASN A 63 -0.48 -10.97 4.57
C ASN A 63 0.19 -10.76 3.21
N LEU A 64 0.11 -9.55 2.63
CA LEU A 64 0.80 -9.23 1.39
C LEU A 64 2.30 -9.46 1.54
N HIS A 65 2.90 -8.98 2.63
CA HIS A 65 4.33 -9.12 2.87
C HIS A 65 4.76 -10.60 2.90
N GLN A 66 4.01 -11.46 3.60
CA GLN A 66 4.31 -12.90 3.63
C GLN A 66 4.19 -13.56 2.26
N ILE A 67 3.20 -13.16 1.44
CA ILE A 67 3.03 -13.68 0.08
C ILE A 67 4.24 -13.29 -0.78
N LEU A 68 4.64 -12.02 -0.75
CA LEU A 68 5.78 -11.54 -1.53
C LEU A 68 7.10 -12.15 -1.03
N GLU A 69 7.27 -12.28 0.28
CA GLU A 69 8.47 -12.87 0.90
C GLU A 69 8.63 -14.32 0.47
N GLY A 70 7.55 -15.11 0.49
CA GLY A 70 7.58 -16.50 0.04
C GLY A 70 7.82 -16.69 -1.47
N ARG A 71 7.61 -15.65 -2.29
CA ARG A 71 7.81 -15.71 -3.74
C ARG A 71 9.15 -15.16 -4.21
N TYR A 72 9.63 -14.10 -3.57
CA TYR A 72 10.69 -13.25 -4.12
C TYR A 72 11.89 -13.06 -3.19
N CYS A 73 11.79 -13.44 -1.92
CA CYS A 73 12.94 -13.36 -1.01
C CYS A 73 14.00 -14.39 -1.44
N PRO A 74 15.28 -13.99 -1.61
CA PRO A 74 16.32 -14.93 -1.99
C PRO A 74 16.56 -15.95 -0.87
N GLU A 75 16.70 -17.22 -1.22
CA GLU A 75 17.07 -18.29 -0.28
C GLU A 75 18.50 -18.08 0.28
N ASP A 76 19.39 -17.57 -0.57
CA ASP A 76 20.78 -17.23 -0.24
C ASP A 76 21.05 -15.76 -0.62
N PRO A 77 21.31 -14.87 0.35
CA PRO A 77 21.63 -13.45 0.09
C PRO A 77 22.85 -13.27 -0.81
N ASP A 78 23.79 -14.20 -0.79
CA ASP A 78 25.05 -14.12 -1.55
C ASP A 78 24.90 -14.67 -2.98
N LYS A 79 23.76 -15.30 -3.30
CA LYS A 79 23.44 -15.86 -4.63
C LYS A 79 21.98 -15.57 -5.03
N PRO A 80 21.65 -14.30 -5.35
CA PRO A 80 20.30 -13.95 -5.76
C PRO A 80 19.92 -14.68 -7.05
N ALA A 81 18.89 -15.52 -6.98
CA ALA A 81 18.31 -16.16 -8.14
C ALA A 81 17.63 -15.13 -9.07
N PRO A 82 17.43 -15.44 -10.36
CA PRO A 82 16.67 -14.57 -11.26
C PRO A 82 15.28 -14.26 -10.67
N ASN A 83 14.86 -13.00 -10.73
CA ASN A 83 13.57 -12.50 -10.21
C ASN A 83 13.42 -12.55 -8.68
N THR A 84 14.52 -12.54 -7.93
CA THR A 84 14.49 -12.29 -6.48
C THR A 84 14.70 -10.81 -6.17
N CYS A 85 14.19 -10.37 -5.02
CA CYS A 85 14.42 -9.01 -4.54
C CYS A 85 14.41 -8.95 -3.01
N VAL A 86 15.14 -7.98 -2.46
CA VAL A 86 15.11 -7.69 -1.02
C VAL A 86 13.88 -6.83 -0.74
N LEU A 87 12.90 -7.40 -0.04
CA LEU A 87 11.70 -6.67 0.36
C LEU A 87 12.00 -5.65 1.47
N PRO A 88 11.29 -4.52 1.50
CA PRO A 88 11.40 -3.59 2.62
C PRO A 88 10.86 -4.21 3.91
N SER A 89 11.49 -3.89 5.04
CA SER A 89 11.05 -4.32 6.37
C SER A 89 9.64 -3.81 6.68
N LEU A 90 8.74 -4.72 7.05
CA LEU A 90 7.43 -4.39 7.58
C LEU A 90 7.46 -4.34 9.12
N PRO A 91 6.76 -3.40 9.78
CA PRO A 91 6.62 -3.39 11.24
C PRO A 91 6.11 -4.73 11.76
N GLY A 92 6.59 -5.19 12.91
CA GLY A 92 6.18 -6.46 13.51
C GLY A 92 4.74 -6.44 14.09
N LYS A 93 4.26 -7.64 14.43
CA LYS A 93 2.99 -7.80 15.16
C LYS A 93 3.16 -7.28 16.59
N VAL A 94 2.24 -6.41 17.00
CA VAL A 94 2.14 -5.93 18.39
C VAL A 94 0.95 -6.63 19.03
N PHE A 95 1.20 -7.41 20.09
CA PHE A 95 0.18 -8.22 20.76
C PHE A 95 -0.48 -7.51 21.96
N ILE A 96 0.20 -6.53 22.55
CA ILE A 96 -0.24 -5.81 23.75
C ILE A 96 -0.08 -4.31 23.50
N GLY A 97 -1.08 -3.52 23.91
CA GLY A 97 -1.03 -2.05 23.89
C GLY A 97 -2.32 -1.40 23.39
N HIS A 98 -2.34 -0.07 23.41
CA HIS A 98 -3.51 0.71 23.02
C HIS A 98 -3.62 0.76 21.48
N LYS A 99 -4.72 0.20 20.93
CA LYS A 99 -4.87 -0.01 19.47
C LYS A 99 -4.71 1.26 18.64
N ARG A 100 -5.15 2.40 19.18
CA ARG A 100 -5.03 3.70 18.52
C ARG A 100 -3.58 4.17 18.41
N GLU A 101 -2.85 4.12 19.52
CA GLU A 101 -1.45 4.55 19.57
C GLU A 101 -0.58 3.65 18.67
N ILE A 102 -0.87 2.35 18.65
CA ILE A 102 -0.22 1.40 17.73
C ILE A 102 -0.53 1.73 16.26
N ALA A 103 -1.73 2.17 15.95
CA ALA A 103 -2.08 2.56 14.58
C ALA A 103 -1.36 3.87 14.19
N GLU A 104 -1.34 4.85 15.09
CA GLU A 104 -0.67 6.15 14.88
C GLU A 104 0.85 5.98 14.72
N SER A 105 1.50 5.15 15.55
CA SER A 105 2.95 4.90 15.45
C SER A 105 3.36 4.19 14.16
N ARG A 106 2.46 3.38 13.57
CA ARG A 106 2.71 2.66 12.31
C ARG A 106 2.63 3.54 11.07
N ILE A 107 2.05 4.74 11.14
CA ILE A 107 1.89 5.63 9.98
C ILE A 107 3.23 5.90 9.26
N PRO A 108 4.28 6.41 9.92
CA PRO A 108 5.57 6.67 9.26
C PRO A 108 6.23 5.39 8.73
N GLU A 109 6.10 4.28 9.45
CA GLU A 109 6.70 3.00 9.08
C GLU A 109 6.03 2.40 7.84
N LEU A 110 4.69 2.41 7.78
CA LEU A 110 3.91 1.92 6.64
C LEU A 110 4.07 2.82 5.41
N ASN A 111 4.18 4.15 5.59
CA ASN A 111 4.52 5.06 4.49
C ASN A 111 5.90 4.73 3.90
N THR A 112 6.88 4.47 4.76
CA THR A 112 8.23 4.06 4.32
C THR A 112 8.19 2.71 3.61
N TYR A 113 7.45 1.75 4.15
CA TYR A 113 7.25 0.43 3.56
C TYR A 113 6.65 0.54 2.14
N MET A 114 5.52 1.23 1.98
CA MET A 114 4.86 1.40 0.68
C MET A 114 5.75 2.14 -0.32
N LYS A 115 6.45 3.20 0.11
CA LYS A 115 7.38 3.95 -0.74
C LYS A 115 8.50 3.05 -1.28
N ARG A 116 9.09 2.21 -0.42
CA ARG A 116 10.15 1.28 -0.84
C ARG A 116 9.59 0.16 -1.71
N LEU A 117 8.42 -0.39 -1.36
CA LEU A 117 7.78 -1.47 -2.09
C LEU A 117 7.42 -1.05 -3.53
N LEU A 118 6.85 0.14 -3.71
CA LEU A 118 6.52 0.68 -5.03
C LEU A 118 7.74 1.20 -5.81
N GLY A 119 8.90 1.29 -5.16
CA GLY A 119 10.19 1.59 -5.79
C GLY A 119 10.98 0.34 -6.18
N LEU A 120 10.43 -0.86 -5.99
CA LEU A 120 11.02 -2.11 -6.46
C LEU A 120 10.87 -2.26 -7.99
N PRO A 121 11.59 -3.21 -8.61
CA PRO A 121 11.61 -3.35 -10.06
C PRO A 121 10.22 -3.46 -10.72
N PRO A 122 10.05 -2.96 -11.96
CA PRO A 122 8.76 -2.97 -12.66
C PRO A 122 8.04 -4.32 -12.72
N TRP A 123 8.79 -5.42 -12.85
CA TRP A 123 8.21 -6.76 -12.89
C TRP A 123 7.48 -7.15 -11.60
N LEU A 124 7.92 -6.63 -10.44
CA LEU A 124 7.24 -6.88 -9.16
C LEU A 124 5.96 -6.05 -9.06
N LEU A 125 5.93 -4.85 -9.65
CA LEU A 125 4.71 -4.03 -9.72
C LEU A 125 3.60 -4.70 -10.54
N LEU A 126 3.95 -5.71 -11.35
CA LEU A 126 3.00 -6.52 -12.12
C LEU A 126 2.46 -7.72 -11.34
N ASP A 127 3.00 -8.03 -10.15
CA ASP A 127 2.50 -9.10 -9.28
C ASP A 127 1.02 -8.88 -8.93
N GLU A 128 0.23 -9.95 -9.00
CA GLU A 128 -1.22 -9.88 -8.86
C GLU A 128 -1.64 -9.44 -7.44
N ASP A 129 -1.02 -9.99 -6.40
CA ASP A 129 -1.35 -9.67 -5.01
C ASP A 129 -0.95 -8.24 -4.65
N LEU A 130 0.21 -7.79 -5.13
CA LEU A 130 0.64 -6.39 -4.99
C LEU A 130 -0.36 -5.44 -5.68
N ARG A 131 -0.74 -5.74 -6.91
CA ARG A 131 -1.69 -4.92 -7.66
C ARG A 131 -3.06 -4.88 -7.00
N MET A 132 -3.56 -6.04 -6.58
CA MET A 132 -4.85 -6.15 -5.89
C MET A 132 -4.85 -5.41 -4.54
N PHE A 133 -3.72 -5.42 -3.83
CA PHE A 133 -3.59 -4.66 -2.60
C PHE A 133 -3.81 -3.15 -2.80
N PHE A 134 -3.23 -2.57 -3.85
CA PHE A 134 -3.33 -1.14 -4.19
C PHE A 134 -4.52 -0.79 -5.09
N TYR A 135 -5.30 -1.76 -5.55
CA TYR A 135 -6.48 -1.53 -6.36
C TYR A 135 -7.63 -0.95 -5.54
N GLN A 136 -8.41 -0.03 -6.13
CA GLN A 136 -9.62 0.49 -5.49
C GLN A 136 -10.76 -0.52 -5.62
N THR A 137 -11.10 -1.18 -4.52
CA THR A 137 -12.25 -2.10 -4.50
C THR A 137 -13.58 -1.33 -4.55
N ASP A 138 -14.68 -2.05 -4.84
CA ASP A 138 -16.03 -1.47 -4.76
C ASP A 138 -16.36 -0.94 -3.36
N GLN A 139 -15.83 -1.60 -2.32
CA GLN A 139 -16.00 -1.13 -0.94
C GLN A 139 -15.23 0.18 -0.70
N ASP A 140 -14.02 0.31 -1.26
CA ASP A 140 -13.23 1.53 -1.17
C ASP A 140 -13.91 2.70 -1.89
N SER A 141 -14.47 2.47 -3.08
CA SER A 141 -15.11 3.52 -3.88
C SER A 141 -16.40 4.05 -3.27
N GLN A 142 -17.16 3.19 -2.58
CA GLN A 142 -18.39 3.56 -1.88
C GLN A 142 -18.11 4.23 -0.53
N HIS A 143 -16.94 4.02 0.07
CA HIS A 143 -16.63 4.53 1.40
C HIS A 143 -16.16 5.99 1.36
N GLN A 144 -17.01 6.90 1.86
CA GLN A 144 -16.64 8.31 2.02
C GLN A 144 -15.78 8.53 3.29
N PRO A 145 -14.58 9.14 3.18
CA PRO A 145 -13.70 9.40 4.32
C PRO A 145 -14.39 10.21 5.41
N ARG A 146 -14.22 9.81 6.67
CA ARG A 146 -14.84 10.51 7.81
C ARG A 146 -14.39 11.97 7.93
N ALA A 147 -13.12 12.29 7.65
CA ALA A 147 -12.63 13.66 7.64
C ALA A 147 -13.38 14.55 6.63
N LEU A 148 -13.67 14.04 5.43
CA LEU A 148 -14.45 14.75 4.42
C LEU A 148 -15.93 14.90 4.80
N ARG A 149 -16.51 13.94 5.54
CA ARG A 149 -17.89 14.07 6.05
C ARG A 149 -18.03 15.22 7.04
N ARG A 150 -17.02 15.48 7.88
CA ARG A 150 -17.03 16.61 8.83
C ARG A 150 -17.02 17.97 8.13
N LEU A 151 -16.45 18.03 6.92
CA LEU A 151 -16.38 19.25 6.11
C LEU A 151 -17.64 19.52 5.28
N ARG A 152 -18.53 18.52 5.10
CA ARG A 152 -19.80 18.70 4.39
C ARG A 152 -20.92 18.99 5.41
N PRO A 153 -21.51 20.19 5.41
CA PRO A 153 -22.74 20.42 6.17
C PRO A 153 -23.81 19.44 5.70
N PRO A 154 -24.68 18.93 6.58
CA PRO A 154 -25.85 18.17 6.14
C PRO A 154 -26.67 19.08 5.23
N THR A 155 -26.79 18.71 3.95
CA THR A 155 -27.71 19.38 3.03
C THR A 155 -29.11 19.23 3.61
N ARG A 156 -29.65 20.34 4.12
CA ARG A 156 -31.03 20.43 4.59
C ARG A 156 -31.92 19.92 3.45
N LYS A 157 -32.62 18.81 3.69
CA LYS A 157 -33.66 18.32 2.76
C LYS A 157 -34.73 19.41 2.70
N VAL A 158 -35.05 19.86 1.48
CA VAL A 158 -36.17 20.77 1.18
C VAL A 158 -37.46 19.97 1.23
#